data_AF-A0A9D6ID22-F1
#
_entry.id   AF-A0A9D6ID22-F1
#
_cell.length_a   1.000
_cell.length_b   1.000
_cell.length_c   1.000
_cell.angle_alpha   90.00
_cell.angle_beta   90.00
_cell.angle_gamma   90.00
#
_symmetry.space_group_name_H-M   'P 1'
#
loop_
_entity.id
_entity.type
_entity.pdbx_description
1 polymer ?
#
loop_
_entity_poly.entity_id
_entity_poly.type
_entity_poly.pdbx_seq_one_letter_code
_entity_poly.pdbx_strand_id
1 'polypeptide(L)' 'MRRRKKPRKIVPPPRTRAELEREFGKVWDTHELAREFVITSIIGSTVVVRRKTDDVVGTMKYQSNPPLYFGFVEAPKTD' A
#
# COMPACT_ATOMS: atom_id res chain seq x y z
N MET A 1 29.01 28.96 10.30
CA MET A 1 27.80 28.09 10.29
C MET A 1 27.60 27.49 8.90
N ARG A 2 27.77 26.17 8.73
CA ARG A 2 27.48 25.49 7.45
C ARG A 2 25.97 25.29 7.32
N ARG A 3 25.30 26.03 6.41
CA ARG A 3 23.93 25.70 5.97
C ARG A 3 23.98 24.32 5.30
N ARG A 4 23.64 23.26 6.02
CA ARG A 4 23.31 21.96 5.41
C ARG A 4 22.07 22.19 4.53
N LYS A 5 22.28 22.43 3.22
CA LYS A 5 21.20 22.37 2.23
C LYS A 5 20.64 20.96 2.31
N LYS A 6 19.50 20.78 2.99
CA LYS A 6 18.77 19.50 2.99
C LYS A 6 18.54 19.15 1.52
N PRO A 7 19.01 17.99 1.02
CA PRO A 7 18.56 17.53 -0.28
C PRO A 7 17.04 17.44 -0.17
N ARG A 8 16.32 18.19 -1.01
CA ARG A 8 14.90 17.96 -1.25
C ARG A 8 14.83 16.50 -1.68
N LYS A 9 14.48 15.59 -0.77
CA LYS A 9 14.09 14.24 -1.16
C LYS A 9 13.00 14.45 -2.19
N ILE A 10 13.28 14.06 -3.42
CA ILE A 10 12.31 14.04 -4.51
C ILE A 10 11.36 12.91 -4.10
N VAL A 11 10.39 13.23 -3.25
CA VAL A 11 9.23 12.39 -3.05
C VAL A 11 8.48 12.51 -4.38
N PRO A 12 8.29 11.40 -5.13
CA PRO A 12 7.43 11.46 -6.30
C PRO A 12 6.06 12.01 -5.87
N PRO A 13 5.40 12.83 -6.71
CA PRO A 13 4.09 13.34 -6.36
C PRO A 13 3.18 12.17 -5.98
N PRO A 14 2.36 12.32 -4.94
CA PRO A 14 1.42 11.27 -4.54
C PRO A 14 0.55 10.92 -5.73
N ARG A 15 0.51 9.64 -6.08
CA ARG A 15 -0.28 9.19 -7.24
C ARG A 15 -1.76 9.23 -6.89
N THR A 16 -2.55 9.60 -7.88
CA THR A 16 -4.01 9.58 -7.76
C THR A 16 -4.53 8.15 -7.79
N ARG A 17 -5.73 7.92 -7.22
CA ARG A 17 -6.40 6.62 -7.29
C ARG A 17 -6.48 6.11 -8.73
N ALA A 18 -6.89 6.96 -9.67
CA ALA A 18 -7.01 6.61 -11.08
C ALA A 18 -5.68 6.15 -11.73
N GLU A 19 -4.55 6.76 -11.37
CA GLU A 19 -3.25 6.30 -11.86
C GLU A 19 -2.86 4.93 -11.29
N LEU A 20 -3.11 4.73 -10.00
CA LEU A 20 -2.84 3.47 -9.32
C LEU A 20 -3.76 2.36 -9.84
N GLU A 21 -5.02 2.66 -10.14
CA GLU A 21 -5.97 1.70 -10.73
C GLU A 21 -5.55 1.29 -12.14
N ARG A 22 -5.00 2.23 -12.93
CA ARG A 22 -4.47 1.92 -14.26
C ARG A 22 -3.23 1.04 -14.23
N GLU A 23 -2.35 1.19 -13.23
CA GLU A 23 -1.09 0.44 -13.14
C GLU A 23 -1.24 -0.90 -12.40
N PHE A 24 -2.03 -0.94 -11.32
CA PHE A 24 -2.17 -2.09 -10.42
C PHE A 24 -3.55 -2.75 -10.47
N GLY A 25 -4.50 -2.19 -11.21
CA GLY A 25 -5.87 -2.69 -11.31
C GLY A 25 -6.75 -2.15 -10.18
N LYS A 26 -6.95 -2.93 -9.13
CA LYS A 26 -7.83 -2.53 -8.02
C LYS A 26 -7.05 -1.73 -6.97
N VAL A 27 -7.64 -0.62 -6.54
CA VAL A 27 -7.14 0.22 -5.44
C VAL A 27 -8.22 0.26 -4.37
N TRP A 28 -7.77 0.19 -3.13
CA TRP A 28 -8.64 0.20 -1.96
C TRP A 28 -8.37 1.44 -1.12
N ASP A 29 -9.44 2.13 -0.76
CA ASP A 29 -9.41 3.11 0.34
C ASP A 29 -9.42 2.39 1.70
N THR A 30 -9.19 3.14 2.78
CA THR A 30 -9.20 2.60 4.15
C THR A 30 -10.50 1.86 4.49
N HIS A 31 -11.64 2.35 4.02
CA HIS A 31 -12.94 1.72 4.26
C HIS A 31 -13.15 0.44 3.44
N GLU A 32 -12.74 0.44 2.17
CA GLU A 32 -12.84 -0.74 1.29
C GLU A 32 -11.89 -1.84 1.77
N LEU A 33 -10.66 -1.46 2.12
CA LEU A 33 -9.67 -2.38 2.68
C LEU A 33 -10.19 -3.05 3.95
N ALA A 34 -10.76 -2.29 4.90
CA ALA A 34 -11.28 -2.84 6.15
C ALA A 34 -12.45 -3.81 5.94
N ARG A 35 -13.19 -3.72 4.83
CA ARG A 35 -14.28 -4.63 4.48
C ARG A 35 -13.77 -5.95 3.92
N GLU A 36 -12.81 -5.90 2.99
CA GLU A 36 -12.32 -7.08 2.27
C GLU A 36 -11.10 -7.75 2.94
N PHE A 37 -10.31 -6.99 3.70
CA PHE A 37 -9.03 -7.42 4.27
C PHE A 37 -8.91 -7.09 5.77
N VAL A 38 -7.95 -7.75 6.42
CA VAL A 38 -7.48 -7.45 7.78
C VAL A 38 -5.99 -7.15 7.69
N ILE A 39 -5.57 -5.96 8.13
CA ILE A 39 -4.13 -5.64 8.23
C ILE A 39 -3.56 -6.44 9.40
N THR A 40 -2.53 -7.25 9.13
CA THR A 40 -1.82 -8.04 10.15
C THR A 40 -0.54 -7.35 10.59
N SER A 41 0.21 -6.77 9.65
CA SER A 41 1.49 -6.11 9.92
C SER A 41 1.72 -4.93 8.97
N ILE A 42 2.46 -3.92 9.41
CA ILE A 42 2.84 -2.76 8.59
C ILE A 42 4.35 -2.60 8.63
N ILE A 43 5.00 -2.56 7.46
CA ILE A 43 6.45 -2.51 7.30
C ILE A 43 6.79 -1.39 6.31
N GLY A 44 7.01 -0.18 6.83
CA GLY A 44 7.31 0.99 5.99
C GLY A 44 6.14 1.36 5.07
N SER A 45 6.35 1.28 3.76
CA SER A 45 5.33 1.52 2.72
C SER A 45 4.62 0.25 2.23
N THR A 46 4.83 -0.88 2.91
CA THR A 46 4.19 -2.16 2.61
C THR A 46 3.37 -2.61 3.80
N VAL A 47 2.14 -3.06 3.56
CA VAL A 47 1.26 -3.64 4.58
C VAL A 47 1.00 -5.10 4.26
N VAL A 48 1.07 -5.94 5.27
CA VAL A 48 0.65 -7.34 5.21
C VAL A 48 -0.83 -7.38 5.53
N VAL A 49 -1.60 -7.99 4.66
CA VAL A 49 -3.05 -8.09 4.78
C VAL A 49 -3.50 -9.53 4.60
N ARG A 50 -4.58 -9.89 5.29
CA ARG A 50 -5.28 -11.15 5.12
C ARG A 50 -6.64 -10.91 4.49
N ARG A 51 -6.90 -11.50 3.34
CA ARG A 51 -8.17 -11.39 2.62
C ARG A 51 -9.24 -12.21 3.34
N LYS A 52 -10.33 -11.56 3.77
CA LYS A 52 -11.37 -12.21 4.57
C LYS A 52 -12.17 -13.28 3.82
N THR A 53 -12.27 -13.16 2.50
CA THR A 53 -13.10 -14.08 1.69
C THR A 53 -12.52 -15.49 1.55
N ASP A 54 -11.19 -15.63 1.65
CA ASP A 54 -10.49 -16.88 1.30
C ASP A 54 -9.31 -17.15 2.26
N ASP A 55 -9.21 -16.36 3.33
CA ASP A 55 -8.12 -16.32 4.32
C ASP A 55 -6.69 -16.19 3.75
N VAL A 56 -6.55 -15.82 2.47
CA VAL A 56 -5.24 -15.65 1.81
C VAL A 56 -4.50 -14.46 2.40
N VAL A 57 -3.27 -14.70 2.86
CA VAL A 57 -2.34 -13.68 3.30
C VAL A 57 -1.54 -13.16 2.11
N GLY A 58 -1.36 -11.84 2.05
CA GLY A 58 -0.56 -11.19 1.04
C GLY A 58 -0.01 -9.86 1.52
N THR A 59 0.65 -9.16 0.62
CA THR A 59 1.20 -7.84 0.88
C THR A 59 0.65 -6.83 -0.11
N MET A 60 0.51 -5.59 0.34
CA MET A 60 0.04 -4.46 -0.46
C MET A 60 0.95 -3.26 -0.24
N LYS A 61 1.05 -2.39 -1.24
CA LYS A 61 1.68 -1.09 -1.07
C LYS A 61 0.68 -0.13 -0.42
N TYR A 62 1.19 0.71 0.47
CA TYR A 62 0.45 1.75 1.16
C TYR A 62 1.08 3.12 0.90
N GLN A 63 0.23 4.07 0.49
CA GLN A 63 0.54 5.49 0.43
C GLN A 63 -0.29 6.21 1.48
N SER A 64 0.30 7.14 2.24
CA SER A 64 -0.40 7.83 3.33
C SER A 64 -1.18 9.08 2.93
N ASN A 65 -0.93 9.65 1.75
CA ASN A 65 -1.63 10.85 1.29
C ASN A 65 -1.82 10.84 -0.24
N PRO A 66 -3.04 10.58 -0.76
CA PRO A 66 -4.19 10.03 -0.02
C PRO A 66 -3.92 8.60 0.51
N PRO A 67 -4.62 8.17 1.59
CA PRO A 67 -4.48 6.83 2.19
C PRO A 67 -5.02 5.75 1.26
N LEU A 68 -4.15 5.25 0.37
CA LEU A 68 -4.49 4.27 -0.66
C LEU A 68 -3.67 3.00 -0.52
N TYR A 69 -4.34 1.87 -0.74
CA TYR A 69 -3.75 0.54 -0.74
C TYR A 69 -3.89 -0.07 -2.12
N PHE A 70 -2.83 -0.64 -2.67
CA PHE A 70 -2.82 -1.14 -4.05
C PHE A 70 -1.76 -2.21 -4.27
N GLY A 71 -1.88 -2.91 -5.40
CA GLY A 71 -0.92 -3.95 -5.81
C GLY A 71 -0.86 -5.11 -4.82
N PHE A 72 -2.00 -5.73 -4.55
CA PHE A 72 -2.07 -6.92 -3.71
C PHE A 72 -1.30 -8.08 -4.36
N VAL A 73 -0.33 -8.62 -3.62
CA VAL A 73 0.47 -9.78 -4.01
C VAL A 73 0.27 -10.85 -2.96
N GLU A 74 -0.28 -11.99 -3.37
CA GLU A 74 -0.47 -13.16 -2.52
C GLU A 74 0.89 -13.70 -2.05
N ALA A 75 1.01 -13.99 -0.75
CA ALA A 75 2.19 -14.65 -0.24
C ALA A 75 2.19 -16.11 -0.73
N PRO A 76 3.34 -16.66 -1.15
CA PRO A 76 3.42 -18.07 -1.48
C PRO A 76 3.02 -18.89 -0.25
N LYS A 77 2.06 -19.80 -0.42
CA LYS A 77 1.77 -20.82 0.59
C LYS A 77 3.01 -21.72 0.67
N THR A 78 3.86 -21.51 1.66
CA THR A 78 4.89 -22.49 2.02
C THR A 78 4.13 -23.67 2.64
N ASP A 79 3.99 -24.74 1.85
CA ASP A 79 3.64 -26.09 2.29
C ASP A 79 4.77 -26.68 3.13
#